data_AF-A0A1F9AM04-F1
#
_entry.id   AF-A0A1F9AM04-F1
#
_cell.length_a   1.000
_cell.length_b   1.000
_cell.length_c   1.000
_cell.angle_alpha   90.00
_cell.angle_beta   90.00
_cell.angle_gamma   90.00
#
_symmetry.space_group_name_H-M   'P 1'
#
loop_
_entity.id
_entity.type
_entity.pdbx_description
1 polymer ?
#
loop_
_entity_poly.entity_id
_entity_poly.type
_entity_poly.pdbx_seq_one_letter_code
_entity_poly.pdbx_strand_id
1 'polypeptide(L)'
;MVTDTNHRAGTRRKALGRSGEELALHFLKEKGYEIVERNYVCKMGEMDIIAKEKDSLVFVEVKTRTSTIFGPPQLAVNPLKERQLSKVALNFL
;
A
#
# COMPACT_ATOMS: atom_id res chain seq x y z
N MET A 1 -37.76 8.31 1.35
CA MET A 1 -36.40 8.83 1.08
C MET A 1 -35.56 8.62 2.33
N VAL A 2 -34.71 7.59 2.34
CA VAL A 2 -33.61 7.47 3.31
C VAL A 2 -32.40 7.06 2.49
N THR A 3 -31.36 7.90 2.50
CA THR A 3 -30.27 7.85 1.54
C THR A 3 -29.26 6.75 1.85
N ASP A 4 -29.08 5.84 0.89
CA ASP A 4 -28.11 4.75 0.88
C ASP A 4 -26.70 5.25 0.47
N THR A 5 -26.22 6.29 1.16
CA THR A 5 -24.98 7.01 0.84
C THR A 5 -23.72 6.30 1.34
N ASN A 6 -23.85 5.39 2.31
CA ASN A 6 -22.70 4.77 2.98
C ASN A 6 -22.10 3.59 2.21
N HIS A 7 -22.92 2.79 1.52
CA HIS A 7 -22.42 1.63 0.76
C HIS A 7 -21.61 2.05 -0.48
N ARG A 8 -22.06 3.09 -1.19
CA ARG A 8 -21.37 3.64 -2.38
C ARG A 8 -20.03 4.31 -2.07
N ALA A 9 -19.83 4.81 -0.86
CA ALA A 9 -18.58 5.45 -0.46
C ALA A 9 -17.47 4.43 -0.17
N GLY A 10 -17.81 3.28 0.42
CA GLY A 10 -16.86 2.18 0.68
C GLY A 10 -16.32 1.56 -0.60
N THR A 11 -17.19 1.28 -1.57
CA THR A 11 -16.79 0.71 -2.88
C THR A 11 -15.89 1.66 -3.67
N ARG A 12 -16.17 2.98 -3.64
CA ARG A 12 -15.33 3.98 -4.31
C ARG A 12 -13.94 4.12 -3.68
N ARG A 13 -13.84 4.08 -2.35
CA ARG A 13 -12.54 4.11 -1.66
C ARG A 13 -11.70 2.87 -1.95
N LYS A 14 -12.32 1.68 -1.95
CA LYS A 14 -11.64 0.43 -2.32
C LYS A 14 -11.16 0.45 -3.77
N ALA A 15 -12.00 0.89 -4.70
CA ALA A 15 -11.63 1.04 -6.11
C ALA A 15 -10.45 2.01 -6.28
N LEU A 16 -10.48 3.14 -5.57
CA LEU A 16 -9.38 4.11 -5.58
C LEU A 16 -8.08 3.52 -5.02
N GLY A 17 -8.14 2.78 -3.90
CA GLY A 17 -6.99 2.07 -3.33
C GLY A 17 -6.35 1.14 -4.36
N ARG A 18 -7.17 0.27 -4.96
CA ARG A 18 -6.76 -0.66 -6.01
C ARG A 18 -6.14 0.03 -7.22
N SER A 19 -6.71 1.14 -7.67
CA SER A 19 -6.12 1.91 -8.78
C SER A 19 -4.74 2.47 -8.43
N GLY A 20 -4.51 2.88 -7.19
CA GLY A 20 -3.19 3.33 -6.75
C GLY A 20 -2.19 2.19 -6.64
N GLU A 21 -2.61 1.02 -6.17
CA GLU A 21 -1.76 -0.18 -6.17
C GLU A 21 -1.33 -0.57 -7.59
N GLU A 22 -2.25 -0.58 -8.56
CA GLU A 22 -1.91 -0.88 -9.96
C GLU A 22 -0.92 0.14 -10.54
N LEU A 23 -1.08 1.43 -10.23
CA LEU A 23 -0.13 2.46 -10.64
C LEU A 23 1.25 2.25 -10.00
N ALA A 24 1.30 1.91 -8.71
CA ALA A 24 2.54 1.61 -8.01
C ALA A 24 3.26 0.40 -8.61
N LEU A 25 2.52 -0.66 -8.96
CA LEU A 25 3.08 -1.84 -9.63
C LEU A 25 3.67 -1.50 -10.99
N HIS A 26 2.96 -0.70 -11.78
CA HIS A 26 3.46 -0.27 -13.08
C HIS A 26 4.75 0.53 -12.93
N PHE A 27 4.76 1.52 -12.05
CA PHE A 27 5.94 2.32 -11.75
C PHE A 27 7.14 1.47 -11.31
N LEU A 28 6.94 0.54 -10.38
CA LEU A 28 8.00 -0.35 -9.90
C LEU A 28 8.57 -1.21 -11.05
N LYS A 29 7.71 -1.80 -11.88
CA LYS A 29 8.13 -2.58 -13.05
C LYS A 29 8.92 -1.73 -14.05
N GLU A 30 8.46 -0.52 -14.35
CA GLU A 30 9.18 0.40 -15.24
C GLU A 30 10.55 0.81 -14.69
N LYS A 31 10.71 0.81 -13.36
CA LYS A 31 11.99 1.05 -12.68
C LYS A 31 12.87 -0.20 -12.57
N GLY A 32 12.43 -1.34 -13.10
CA GLY A 32 13.20 -2.59 -13.12
C GLY A 32 13.07 -3.43 -11.86
N TYR A 33 12.08 -3.17 -11.01
CA TYR A 33 11.78 -4.02 -9.87
C TYR A 33 11.04 -5.28 -10.32
N GLU A 34 11.44 -6.41 -9.75
CA GLU A 34 10.70 -7.67 -9.87
C GLU A 34 9.63 -7.72 -8.77
N ILE A 35 8.36 -7.93 -9.14
CA ILE A 35 7.29 -8.05 -8.14
C ILE A 35 7.30 -9.49 -7.60
N VAL A 36 7.55 -9.64 -6.30
CA VAL A 36 7.64 -10.93 -5.61
C VAL A 36 6.28 -11.37 -5.10
N GLU A 37 5.55 -10.47 -4.43
CA GLU A 37 4.24 -10.77 -3.86
C GLU A 37 3.37 -9.51 -3.79
N ARG A 38 2.05 -9.68 -3.83
CA ARG A 38 1.06 -8.60 -3.71
C ARG A 38 0.04 -8.94 -2.62
N ASN A 39 -0.43 -7.95 -1.88
CA ASN A 39 -1.44 -8.12 -0.84
C ASN A 39 -1.07 -9.23 0.16
N TYR A 40 0.19 -9.23 0.61
CA TYR A 40 0.70 -10.23 1.54
C TYR A 40 0.05 -10.04 2.92
N VAL A 41 -0.53 -11.10 3.46
CA VAL A 41 -1.21 -11.08 4.77
C VAL A 41 -0.57 -12.11 5.68
N CYS A 42 -0.29 -11.71 6.91
CA CYS A 42 0.24 -12.57 7.96
C CYS A 42 -0.40 -12.27 9.32
N LYS A 43 0.00 -13.02 10.35
CA LYS A 43 -0.50 -12.80 11.73
C LYS A 43 -0.16 -11.42 12.27
N MET A 44 0.91 -10.80 11.78
CA MET A 44 1.35 -9.49 12.26
C MET A 44 0.59 -8.35 11.55
N GLY A 45 0.15 -8.53 10.30
CA GLY A 45 -0.51 -7.49 9.50
C GLY A 45 -0.43 -7.78 8.01
N GLU A 46 -0.50 -6.72 7.21
CA GLU A 46 -0.50 -6.79 5.74
C GLU A 46 0.61 -5.93 5.11
N MET A 47 0.99 -6.26 3.88
CA MET A 47 1.89 -5.50 3.02
C MET A 47 1.32 -5.46 1.60
N ASP A 48 1.25 -4.26 1.01
CA ASP A 48 0.60 -4.10 -0.31
C ASP A 48 1.44 -4.73 -1.43
N ILE A 49 2.74 -4.44 -1.46
CA ILE A 49 3.66 -4.95 -2.48
C ILE A 49 4.99 -5.34 -1.84
N ILE A 50 5.50 -6.51 -2.23
CA ILE A 50 6.87 -6.96 -1.97
C ILE A 50 7.56 -7.09 -3.32
N ALA A 51 8.68 -6.42 -3.48
CA ALA A 51 9.44 -6.38 -4.73
C ALA A 51 10.93 -6.63 -4.49
N LYS A 52 11.66 -6.96 -5.54
CA LYS A 52 13.11 -7.16 -5.51
C LYS A 52 13.77 -6.19 -6.47
N GLU A 53 14.81 -5.51 -5.98
CA GLU A 53 15.72 -4.69 -6.77
C GLU A 53 17.13 -5.19 -6.53
N LYS A 54 17.71 -5.85 -7.54
CA LYS A 54 19.04 -6.51 -7.42
C LYS A 54 19.06 -7.45 -6.21
N ASP A 55 19.88 -7.15 -5.21
CA ASP A 55 20.04 -7.94 -3.99
C ASP A 55 19.18 -7.46 -2.81
N SER A 56 18.32 -6.47 -3.05
CA SER A 56 17.44 -5.89 -2.02
C SER A 56 16.01 -6.36 -2.18
N LEU A 57 15.40 -6.77 -1.07
CA LEU A 57 13.95 -6.96 -0.95
C LEU A 57 13.32 -5.66 -0.44
N VAL A 58 12.31 -5.17 -1.14
CA VAL A 58 11.69 -3.87 -0.95
C VAL A 58 10.22 -4.06 -0.59
N PHE A 59 9.84 -3.56 0.58
CA PHE A 59 8.48 -3.63 1.12
C PHE A 59 7.80 -2.27 0.93
N VAL A 60 6.66 -2.26 0.24
CA VAL A 60 5.99 -1.03 -0.20
C VAL A 60 4.56 -1.01 0.33
N GLU A 61 4.25 0.05 1.08
CA GLU A 61 2.89 0.44 1.45
C GLU A 61 2.42 1.55 0.49
N VAL A 62 1.26 1.35 -0.13
CA VAL A 62 0.64 2.26 -1.10
C VAL A 62 -0.47 3.06 -0.42
N LYS A 63 -0.35 4.40 -0.46
CA LYS A 63 -1.39 5.31 0.03
C LYS A 63 -1.96 6.17 -1.09
N THR A 64 -3.18 5.84 -1.54
CA THR A 64 -3.90 6.65 -2.52
C THR A 64 -4.72 7.75 -1.84
N ARG A 65 -4.54 9.00 -2.28
CA ARG A 65 -5.29 10.16 -1.76
C ARG A 65 -5.86 10.98 -2.92
N THR A 66 -7.03 11.56 -2.72
CA THR A 66 -7.67 12.49 -3.68
C THR A 66 -7.38 13.96 -3.37
N SER A 67 -6.64 14.24 -2.29
CA SER A 67 -6.35 15.59 -1.82
C SER A 67 -4.98 15.68 -1.15
N THR A 68 -4.30 16.81 -1.34
CA THR A 68 -2.97 17.14 -0.81
C THR A 68 -3.02 17.89 0.53
N ILE A 69 -4.21 18.15 1.08
CA ILE A 69 -4.43 18.98 2.29
C ILE A 69 -3.70 18.43 3.54
N PHE A 70 -3.32 17.15 3.54
CA PHE A 70 -2.67 16.47 4.66
C PHE A 70 -1.13 16.43 4.59
N GLY A 71 -0.50 17.32 3.80
CA GLY A 71 0.95 17.42 3.68
C GLY A 71 1.61 16.29 2.87
N PRO A 72 2.96 16.33 2.73
CA PRO A 72 3.70 15.37 1.93
C PRO A 72 3.57 13.92 2.47
N PRO A 73 3.51 12.90 1.58
CA PRO A 73 3.26 11.50 1.96
C PRO A 73 4.27 10.93 2.96
N GLN A 74 5.50 11.46 2.97
CA GLN A 74 6.56 11.08 3.90
C GLN A 74 6.20 11.37 5.37
N LEU A 75 5.34 12.36 5.63
CA LEU A 75 4.83 12.66 6.99
C LEU A 75 3.68 11.74 7.42
N ALA A 76 3.18 10.89 6.51
CA ALA A 76 2.02 10.02 6.75
C ALA A 76 2.38 8.62 7.27
N VAL A 77 3.66 8.32 7.43
CA VAL A 77 4.17 7.10 8.06
C VAL A 77 4.70 7.53 9.43
N ASN A 78 3.97 7.16 10.48
CA ASN A 78 4.39 7.44 11.86
C ASN A 78 5.24 6.27 12.40
N PRO A 79 5.99 6.45 13.50
CA PRO A 79 6.83 5.39 14.06
C PRO A 79 6.08 4.10 14.41
N LEU A 80 4.78 4.20 14.71
CA LEU A 80 3.93 3.03 14.96
C LEU A 80 3.71 2.21 13.68
N LYS A 81 3.40 2.88 12.57
CA LYS A 81 3.22 2.24 11.27
C LYS A 81 4.55 1.68 10.76
N GLU A 82 5.67 2.37 10.95
CA GLU A 82 7.00 1.83 10.64
C GLU A 82 7.27 0.52 11.38
N ARG A 83 7.12 0.51 12.72
CA ARG A 83 7.29 -0.70 13.53
C ARG A 83 6.39 -1.84 13.08
N GLN A 84 5.16 -1.51 12.71
CA GLN A 84 4.20 -2.50 12.23
C GLN A 84 4.65 -3.10 10.88
N LEU A 85 5.07 -2.26 9.94
CA LEU A 85 5.59 -2.72 8.65
C LEU A 85 6.87 -3.53 8.81
N SER A 86 7.77 -3.16 9.73
CA SER A 86 8.97 -3.94 10.05
C SER A 86 8.65 -5.35 10.54
N LYS A 87 7.59 -5.52 11.36
CA LYS A 87 7.16 -6.86 11.81
C LYS A 87 6.63 -7.72 10.68
N VAL A 88 5.87 -7.13 9.75
CA VAL A 88 5.36 -7.84 8.57
C VAL A 88 6.52 -8.22 7.66
N ALA A 89 7.46 -7.30 7.43
CA ALA A 89 8.67 -7.56 6.66
C ALA A 89 9.51 -8.70 7.27
N LEU A 90 9.75 -8.68 8.57
CA LEU A 90 10.46 -9.76 9.28
C LEU A 90 9.74 -11.11 9.21
N ASN A 91 8.40 -11.12 9.08
CA ASN A 91 7.66 -12.37 8.96
C ASN A 91 7.73 -12.99 7.56
N PHE A 92 8.02 -12.18 6.55
CA PHE A 92 8.19 -12.65 5.17
C PHE A 92 9.57 -13.26 4.92
N LEU A 93 10.60 -12.78 5.63
CA LEU A 93 11.96 -13.32 5.57
C LEU A 93 12.05 -14.71 6.23
#